data_AF-A0A9K3D378-F1
#
_entry.id   AF-A0A9K3D378-F1
#
_cell.length_a   1.000
_cell.length_b   1.000
_cell.length_c   1.000
_cell.angle_alpha   90.00
_cell.angle_beta   90.00
_cell.angle_gamma   90.00
#
_symmetry.space_group_name_H-M   'P 1'
#
loop_
_entity.id
_entity.type
_entity.pdbx_description
1 polymer ?
#
loop_
_entity_poly.entity_id
_entity_poly.type
_entity_poly.pdbx_seq_one_letter_code
_entity_poly.pdbx_strand_id
1 'polypeptide(L)'
;MEPVFFGIERRDDEGQEEWEDRLNAGLSDRVASCTPEVAEEFWSLADCFKQDPSDRSIPKDIMATNGFIEDGVEGLFLLGSRFNHSCLPNMTRVWGAEPDKPLQSTLMFRAKWDIEQGEELTHFYIETRQSRAERQADLRDFRFSCCCPTCSLTGAALALSDTRRERLLELYEEDCETADGYLANALESVSLINDEFNGDPWLLHISYNTAFTYACRLGLLEDAAAYSEKQLLNQELSLGAGHPDILADIERNAKELLQAAEESEESYSSSDSSDSDD
;
A
#
# COMPACT_ATOMS: atom_id res chain seq x y z
N MET A 1 -0.40 18.19 19.98
CA MET A 1 0.58 18.93 19.15
C MET A 1 0.04 18.85 17.74
N GLU A 2 -0.14 19.97 17.04
CA GLU A 2 -0.54 19.90 15.64
C GLU A 2 0.61 19.25 14.84
N PRO A 3 0.32 18.32 13.91
CA PRO A 3 1.36 17.70 13.11
C PRO A 3 2.06 18.77 12.27
N VAL A 4 3.38 18.85 12.38
CA VAL A 4 4.20 19.71 11.52
C VAL A 4 4.50 18.94 10.25
N PHE A 5 3.87 19.35 9.15
CA PHE A 5 4.13 18.78 7.84
C PHE A 5 5.41 19.39 7.24
N PHE A 6 6.40 18.56 6.98
CA PHE A 6 7.63 18.94 6.27
C PHE A 6 7.62 18.46 4.82
N GLY A 7 6.63 18.86 4.04
CA GLY A 7 6.63 18.70 2.59
C GLY A 7 7.01 20.01 1.88
N ILE A 8 7.77 19.89 0.80
CA ILE A 8 7.97 20.96 -0.17
C ILE A 8 7.44 20.41 -1.50
N GLU A 9 6.55 21.15 -2.16
CA GLU A 9 6.03 20.71 -3.46
C GLU A 9 7.09 20.96 -4.56
N ARG A 10 7.40 19.91 -5.32
CA ARG A 10 8.24 20.01 -6.52
C ARG A 10 7.47 20.75 -7.62
N ARG A 11 8.17 21.61 -8.37
CA ARG A 11 7.58 22.32 -9.52
C ARG A 11 7.79 21.50 -10.80
N ASP A 12 6.83 21.57 -11.72
CA ASP A 12 6.83 20.76 -12.95
C ASP A 12 8.03 21.04 -13.88
N ASP A 13 8.57 22.25 -13.87
CA ASP A 13 9.67 22.72 -14.73
C ASP A 13 11.05 22.75 -14.05
N GLU A 14 11.13 22.27 -12.80
CA GLU A 14 12.34 22.40 -11.99
C GLU A 14 13.35 21.26 -12.21
N GLY A 15 14.59 21.67 -12.51
CA GLY A 15 15.72 20.75 -12.62
C GLY A 15 16.07 20.08 -11.29
N GLN A 16 16.70 18.91 -11.34
CA GLN A 16 17.00 18.12 -10.15
C GLN A 16 17.87 18.88 -9.12
N GLU A 17 18.92 19.57 -9.57
CA GLU A 17 19.81 20.34 -8.68
C GLU A 17 19.08 21.52 -8.03
N GLU A 18 18.27 22.25 -8.80
CA GLU A 18 17.45 23.36 -8.30
C GLU A 18 16.42 22.87 -7.27
N TRP A 19 15.79 21.72 -7.53
CA TRP A 19 14.87 21.06 -6.61
C TRP A 19 15.56 20.71 -5.28
N GLU A 20 16.73 20.08 -5.33
CA GLU A 20 17.46 19.67 -4.12
C GLU A 20 17.88 20.86 -3.26
N ASP A 21 18.34 21.95 -3.88
CA ASP A 21 18.70 23.18 -3.18
C ASP A 21 17.48 23.82 -2.51
N ARG A 22 16.35 23.90 -3.24
CA ARG A 22 15.09 24.46 -2.73
C ARG A 22 14.51 23.61 -1.61
N LEU A 23 14.54 22.28 -1.74
CA LEU A 23 14.11 21.33 -0.72
C LEU A 23 14.94 21.53 0.55
N ASN A 24 16.27 21.57 0.44
CA ASN A 24 17.15 21.72 1.58
C ASN A 24 16.95 23.06 2.31
N ALA A 25 16.84 24.16 1.57
CA ALA A 25 16.57 25.48 2.13
C ALA A 25 15.18 25.54 2.79
N GLY A 26 14.15 25.06 2.10
CA GLY A 26 12.77 25.05 2.61
C GLY A 26 12.61 24.22 3.88
N LEU A 27 13.24 23.05 3.96
CA LEU A 27 13.27 22.24 5.18
C LEU A 27 14.04 22.93 6.30
N SER A 28 15.17 23.57 6.00
CA SER A 28 15.95 24.33 7.00
C SER A 28 15.11 25.43 7.63
N ASP A 29 14.39 26.21 6.81
CA ASP A 29 13.52 27.29 7.28
C ASP A 29 12.35 26.76 8.11
N ARG A 30 11.71 25.67 7.67
CA ARG A 30 10.63 25.02 8.43
C ARG A 30 11.12 24.58 9.80
N VAL A 31 12.23 23.84 9.87
CA VAL A 31 12.81 23.36 11.13
C VAL A 31 13.20 24.54 12.04
N ALA A 32 13.76 25.62 11.50
CA ALA A 32 14.10 26.82 12.27
C ALA A 32 12.88 27.56 12.84
N SER A 33 11.72 27.43 12.19
CA SER A 33 10.44 28.02 12.65
C SER A 33 9.66 27.15 13.65
N CYS A 34 10.09 25.89 13.87
CA CYS A 34 9.46 24.97 14.80
C CYS A 34 9.82 25.26 16.26
N THR A 35 9.12 24.61 17.20
CA THR A 35 9.57 24.62 18.61
C THR A 35 10.88 23.85 18.75
N PRO A 36 11.69 24.12 19.80
CA PRO A 36 12.94 23.40 20.04
C PRO A 36 12.77 21.88 20.09
N GLU A 37 11.65 21.40 20.65
CA GLU A 37 11.35 19.96 20.77
C GLU A 37 11.14 19.31 19.40
N VAL A 38 10.35 19.94 18.53
CA VAL A 38 10.12 19.44 17.16
C VAL A 38 11.40 19.50 16.33
N ALA A 39 12.21 20.54 16.48
CA ALA A 39 13.49 20.63 15.82
C ALA A 39 14.45 19.52 16.28
N GLU A 40 14.50 19.21 17.59
CA GLU A 40 15.29 18.11 18.13
C GLU A 40 14.80 16.75 17.62
N GLU A 41 13.49 16.53 17.55
CA GLU A 41 12.92 15.31 16.94
C GLU A 41 13.31 15.17 15.46
N PHE A 42 13.28 16.25 14.69
CA PHE A 42 13.73 16.26 13.30
C PHE A 42 15.21 15.88 13.18
N TRP A 43 16.09 16.56 13.93
CA TRP A 43 17.54 16.33 13.84
C TRP A 43 18.01 14.99 14.41
N SER A 44 17.15 14.31 15.17
CA SER A 44 17.41 12.96 15.68
C SER A 44 16.92 11.85 14.76
N LEU A 45 16.29 12.15 13.63
CA LEU A 45 15.94 11.16 12.61
C LEU A 45 17.18 10.53 11.98
N ALA A 46 17.00 9.37 11.35
CA ALA A 46 18.08 8.67 10.69
C ALA A 46 18.60 9.47 9.48
N ASP A 47 19.87 9.35 9.18
CA ASP A 47 20.47 9.95 7.99
C ASP A 47 21.45 8.93 7.43
N CYS A 48 21.01 8.18 6.43
CA CYS A 48 21.80 7.10 5.87
C CYS A 48 22.88 7.60 4.89
N PHE A 49 22.91 8.91 4.58
CA PHE A 49 23.85 9.50 3.64
C PHE A 49 25.12 10.02 4.33
N LYS A 50 25.15 10.06 5.68
CA LYS A 50 26.38 10.38 6.42
C LYS A 50 27.52 9.41 6.10
N GLN A 51 28.70 9.97 5.91
CA GLN A 51 29.93 9.19 5.80
C GLN A 51 30.48 8.84 7.19
N ASP A 52 30.47 9.82 8.10
CA ASP A 52 30.84 9.63 9.51
C ASP A 52 29.64 9.94 10.43
N PRO A 53 29.35 9.11 11.46
CA PRO A 53 28.28 9.38 12.42
C PRO A 53 28.38 10.74 13.13
N SER A 54 29.58 11.32 13.22
CA SER A 54 29.83 12.64 13.80
C SER A 54 29.54 13.80 12.83
N ASP A 55 29.33 13.52 11.55
CA ASP A 55 28.95 14.53 10.58
C ASP A 55 27.60 15.14 10.92
N ARG A 56 27.44 16.43 10.61
CA ARG A 56 26.15 17.11 10.75
C ARG A 56 25.24 16.66 9.61
N SER A 57 24.02 16.24 9.95
CA SER A 57 22.98 15.98 8.95
C SER A 57 22.61 17.23 8.18
N ILE A 58 22.24 17.04 6.92
CA ILE A 58 21.56 18.06 6.13
C ILE A 58 20.08 17.69 5.96
N PRO A 59 19.16 18.67 5.97
CA PRO A 59 17.73 18.39 5.92
C PRO A 59 17.28 17.53 4.74
N LYS A 60 17.84 17.73 3.53
CA LYS A 60 17.46 16.94 2.37
C LYS A 60 17.83 15.45 2.49
N ASP A 61 18.92 15.13 3.19
CA ASP A 61 19.36 13.73 3.38
C ASP A 61 18.51 13.03 4.46
N ILE A 62 18.12 13.77 5.50
CA ILE A 62 17.09 13.31 6.46
C ILE A 62 15.79 13.04 5.72
N MET A 63 15.32 13.96 4.86
CA MET A 63 14.11 13.76 4.06
C MET A 63 14.22 12.52 3.17
N ALA A 64 15.31 12.38 2.41
CA ALA A 64 15.53 11.22 1.55
C ALA A 64 15.57 9.88 2.31
N THR A 65 15.98 9.88 3.58
CA THR A 65 16.03 8.66 4.41
C THR A 65 14.67 8.32 5.04
N ASN A 66 13.85 9.33 5.36
CA ASN A 66 12.71 9.19 6.29
C ASN A 66 11.35 9.61 5.68
N GLY A 67 11.37 10.20 4.49
CA GLY A 67 10.21 10.75 3.81
C GLY A 67 9.24 9.65 3.35
N PHE A 68 7.97 10.01 3.33
CA PHE A 68 6.89 9.19 2.80
C PHE A 68 6.34 9.86 1.55
N ILE A 69 6.23 9.09 0.46
CA ILE A 69 5.72 9.57 -0.83
C ILE A 69 4.41 8.84 -1.14
N GLU A 70 3.40 9.60 -1.55
CA GLU A 70 2.14 9.11 -2.10
C GLU A 70 1.60 10.11 -3.12
N ASP A 71 1.17 9.63 -4.30
CA ASP A 71 0.62 10.47 -5.39
C ASP A 71 1.46 11.72 -5.73
N GLY A 72 2.79 11.57 -5.67
CA GLY A 72 3.74 12.66 -5.96
C GLY A 72 3.90 13.68 -4.83
N VAL A 73 3.21 13.50 -3.71
CA VAL A 73 3.38 14.32 -2.50
C VAL A 73 4.32 13.61 -1.53
N GLU A 74 5.39 14.31 -1.17
CA GLU A 74 6.37 13.84 -0.20
C GLU A 74 6.20 14.58 1.14
N GLY A 75 6.17 13.84 2.22
CA GLY A 75 6.03 14.37 3.58
C GLY A 75 6.91 13.64 4.58
N LEU A 76 7.45 14.39 5.55
CA LEU A 76 8.15 13.82 6.69
C LEU A 76 7.21 13.74 7.89
N PHE A 77 7.07 12.54 8.45
CA PHE A 77 6.24 12.30 9.63
C PHE A 77 7.14 11.82 10.77
N LEU A 78 7.59 12.74 11.64
CA LEU A 78 8.65 12.50 12.63
C LEU A 78 8.48 11.21 13.45
N LEU A 79 7.25 10.91 13.88
CA LEU A 79 6.95 9.68 14.62
C LEU A 79 6.87 8.45 13.71
N GLY A 80 6.27 8.58 12.52
CA GLY A 80 6.15 7.50 11.54
C GLY A 80 7.50 7.05 10.97
N SER A 81 8.43 7.99 10.77
CA SER A 81 9.80 7.75 10.32
C SER A 81 10.66 6.94 11.29
N ARG A 82 10.14 6.59 12.48
CA ARG A 82 10.84 5.72 13.45
C ARG A 82 10.61 4.24 13.20
N PHE A 83 9.60 3.87 12.42
CA PHE A 83 9.31 2.47 12.15
C PHE A 83 10.31 1.90 11.15
N ASN A 84 10.92 0.77 11.52
CA ASN A 84 11.88 0.09 10.66
C ASN A 84 11.21 -0.71 9.53
N HIS A 85 12.03 -1.14 8.58
CA HIS A 85 11.60 -1.95 7.45
C HIS A 85 11.40 -3.43 7.81
N SER A 86 10.34 -4.05 7.27
CA SER A 86 10.23 -5.50 7.08
C SER A 86 9.63 -5.82 5.71
N CYS A 87 10.08 -6.90 5.07
CA CYS A 87 9.45 -7.43 3.85
C CYS A 87 8.13 -8.17 4.12
N LEU A 88 7.82 -8.41 5.40
CA LEU A 88 6.54 -8.88 5.91
C LEU A 88 6.19 -8.03 7.16
N PRO A 89 5.71 -6.79 6.97
CA PRO A 89 5.51 -5.86 8.06
C PRO A 89 4.21 -6.12 8.82
N ASN A 90 4.24 -5.88 10.13
CA ASN A 90 3.07 -6.00 11.02
C ASN A 90 2.20 -4.74 11.07
N MET A 91 2.67 -3.61 10.53
CA MET A 91 1.89 -2.40 10.35
C MET A 91 1.53 -2.18 8.88
N THR A 92 0.31 -1.72 8.63
CA THR A 92 -0.07 -1.06 7.38
C THR A 92 -0.03 0.45 7.57
N ARG A 93 0.32 1.19 6.51
CA ARG A 93 0.27 2.65 6.51
C ARG A 93 -0.91 3.10 5.66
N VAL A 94 -1.67 4.08 6.16
CA VAL A 94 -2.86 4.62 5.52
C VAL A 94 -2.78 6.13 5.55
N TRP A 95 -2.92 6.76 4.40
CA TRP A 95 -3.04 8.20 4.32
C TRP A 95 -4.45 8.61 4.73
N GLY A 96 -4.54 9.58 5.64
CA GLY A 96 -5.81 10.05 6.15
C GLY A 96 -6.63 10.75 5.07
N ALA A 97 -7.85 10.26 4.87
CA ALA A 97 -8.91 10.93 4.13
C ALA A 97 -9.76 11.75 5.11
N GLU A 98 -9.20 12.85 5.64
CA GLU A 98 -9.98 13.79 6.45
C GLU A 98 -10.80 14.69 5.52
N PRO A 99 -12.16 14.72 5.60
CA PRO A 99 -13.01 15.43 4.64
C PRO A 99 -12.72 16.94 4.52
N ASP A 100 -12.22 17.54 5.60
CA ASP A 100 -11.98 18.98 5.73
C ASP A 100 -10.49 19.36 5.61
N LYS A 101 -9.61 18.38 5.36
CA LYS A 101 -8.18 18.62 5.13
C LYS A 101 -7.80 18.14 3.74
N PRO A 102 -6.76 18.74 3.12
CA PRO A 102 -6.19 18.13 1.94
C PRO A 102 -5.83 16.66 2.24
N LEU A 103 -6.18 15.77 1.31
CA LEU A 103 -5.65 14.41 1.22
C LEU A 103 -4.14 14.50 1.49
N GLN A 104 -3.61 13.58 2.31
CA GLN A 104 -2.16 13.44 2.59
C GLN A 104 -1.57 14.30 3.73
N SER A 105 -2.37 14.98 4.55
CA SER A 105 -1.84 15.71 5.73
C SER A 105 -1.63 14.86 7.00
N THR A 106 -2.23 13.67 7.05
CA THR A 106 -2.14 12.74 8.18
C THR A 106 -1.72 11.36 7.67
N LEU A 107 -0.74 10.74 8.32
CA LEU A 107 -0.33 9.35 8.07
C LEU A 107 -0.69 8.50 9.30
N MET A 108 -1.48 7.47 9.09
CA MET A 108 -1.90 6.53 10.13
C MET A 108 -1.16 5.20 9.94
N PHE A 109 -0.77 4.58 11.05
CA PHE A 109 -0.26 3.22 11.07
C PHE A 109 -1.23 2.34 11.84
N ARG A 110 -1.61 1.20 11.26
CA ARG A 110 -2.54 0.24 11.87
C ARG A 110 -1.88 -1.14 11.92
N ALA A 111 -2.00 -1.80 13.05
CA ALA A 111 -1.56 -3.19 13.19
C ALA A 111 -2.45 -4.08 12.31
N LYS A 112 -1.82 -4.98 11.55
CA LYS A 112 -2.53 -5.94 10.69
C LYS A 112 -3.03 -7.16 11.47
N TRP A 113 -2.41 -7.43 12.62
CA TRP A 113 -2.69 -8.54 13.52
C TRP A 113 -2.25 -8.18 14.94
N ASP A 114 -2.49 -9.07 15.90
CA ASP A 114 -2.04 -8.91 17.28
C ASP A 114 -0.50 -8.84 17.34
N ILE A 115 0.02 -7.87 18.10
CA ILE A 115 1.46 -7.62 18.26
C ILE A 115 1.83 -7.86 19.71
N GLU A 116 2.81 -8.72 19.97
CA GLU A 116 3.22 -9.07 21.32
C GLU A 116 4.04 -7.94 21.98
N GLN A 117 4.04 -7.88 23.31
CA GLN A 117 4.86 -6.91 24.03
C GLN A 117 6.35 -7.14 23.74
N GLY A 118 7.01 -6.11 23.21
CA GLY A 118 8.44 -6.16 22.86
C GLY A 118 8.70 -6.57 21.41
N GLU A 119 7.67 -6.93 20.65
CA GLU A 119 7.76 -7.06 19.20
C GLU A 119 7.94 -5.66 18.57
N GLU A 120 8.83 -5.57 17.59
CA GLU A 120 9.11 -4.33 16.89
C GLU A 120 7.99 -4.01 15.89
N LEU A 121 7.57 -2.74 15.85
CA LEU A 121 6.62 -2.24 14.86
C LEU A 121 7.36 -1.91 13.57
N THR A 122 6.93 -2.51 12.46
CA THR A 122 7.60 -2.37 11.15
C THR A 122 6.62 -2.06 10.04
N HIS A 123 7.08 -1.32 9.02
CA HIS A 123 6.37 -1.14 7.75
C HIS A 123 7.28 -1.49 6.56
N PHE A 124 6.76 -1.42 5.33
CA PHE A 124 7.57 -1.63 4.12
C PHE A 124 8.07 -0.29 3.56
N TYR A 125 9.30 -0.28 3.04
CA TYR A 125 9.94 0.90 2.43
C TYR A 125 9.95 0.80 0.90
N ILE A 126 9.81 -0.43 0.40
CA ILE A 126 10.02 -0.84 -0.98
C ILE A 126 8.88 -1.77 -1.41
N GLU A 127 8.82 -2.10 -2.69
CA GLU A 127 7.95 -3.17 -3.19
C GLU A 127 8.36 -4.52 -2.59
N THR A 128 7.44 -5.19 -1.89
CA THR A 128 7.76 -6.44 -1.17
C THR A 128 7.48 -7.70 -1.98
N ARG A 129 6.81 -7.58 -3.13
CA ARG A 129 6.49 -8.70 -4.04
C ARG A 129 7.62 -9.05 -5.02
N GLN A 130 8.73 -8.32 -5.02
CA GLN A 130 9.92 -8.71 -5.79
C GLN A 130 10.67 -9.88 -5.14
N SER A 131 11.67 -10.45 -5.82
CA SER A 131 12.60 -11.45 -5.27
C SER A 131 13.46 -10.89 -4.13
N ARG A 132 14.07 -11.74 -3.30
CA ARG A 132 14.99 -11.26 -2.24
C ARG A 132 16.15 -10.45 -2.80
N ALA A 133 16.67 -10.83 -3.96
CA ALA A 133 17.80 -10.15 -4.56
C ALA A 133 17.46 -8.70 -4.95
N GLU A 134 16.27 -8.49 -5.53
CA GLU A 134 15.74 -7.17 -5.92
C GLU A 134 15.36 -6.35 -4.68
N ARG A 135 14.66 -6.95 -3.70
CA ARG A 135 14.36 -6.26 -2.44
C ARG A 135 15.62 -5.77 -1.73
N GLN A 136 16.69 -6.58 -1.69
CA GLN A 136 17.97 -6.16 -1.13
C GLN A 136 18.68 -5.11 -1.99
N ALA A 137 18.40 -5.06 -3.30
CA ALA A 137 18.92 -4.05 -4.19
C ALA A 137 18.28 -2.69 -3.91
N ASP A 138 16.95 -2.64 -3.81
CA ASP A 138 16.19 -1.43 -3.52
C ASP A 138 16.54 -0.87 -2.13
N LEU A 139 16.73 -1.75 -1.14
CA LEU A 139 17.14 -1.32 0.21
C LEU A 139 18.56 -0.76 0.31
N ARG A 140 19.38 -0.88 -0.75
CA ARG A 140 20.67 -0.16 -0.79
C ARG A 140 20.48 1.35 -0.77
N ASP A 141 19.33 1.86 -1.21
CA ASP A 141 18.98 3.28 -1.12
C ASP A 141 18.84 3.76 0.33
N PHE A 142 18.66 2.84 1.27
CA PHE A 142 18.63 3.08 2.72
C PHE A 142 19.91 2.61 3.44
N ARG A 143 20.92 2.14 2.69
CA ARG A 143 22.25 1.72 3.18
C ARG A 143 22.23 0.62 4.26
N PHE A 144 21.23 -0.25 4.24
CA PHE A 144 21.20 -1.44 5.10
C PHE A 144 20.89 -2.72 4.30
N SER A 145 21.11 -3.88 4.93
CA SER A 145 20.68 -5.17 4.39
C SER A 145 19.60 -5.76 5.29
N CYS A 146 18.44 -6.08 4.72
CA CYS A 146 17.31 -6.56 5.49
C CYS A 146 17.56 -7.99 5.99
N CYS A 147 17.30 -8.22 7.27
CA CYS A 147 17.39 -9.52 7.92
C CYS A 147 16.05 -9.98 8.51
N CYS A 148 14.93 -9.40 8.06
CA CYS A 148 13.59 -9.82 8.49
C CYS A 148 13.36 -11.33 8.26
N PRO A 149 12.34 -11.94 8.88
CA PRO A 149 12.07 -13.37 8.75
C PRO A 149 12.06 -13.87 7.28
N THR A 150 11.47 -13.10 6.36
CA THR A 150 11.45 -13.41 4.93
C THR A 150 12.85 -13.39 4.30
N CYS A 151 13.65 -12.36 4.56
CA CYS A 151 14.99 -12.25 3.98
C CYS A 151 15.99 -13.24 4.59
N SER A 152 15.72 -13.68 5.82
CA SER A 152 16.48 -14.71 6.53
C SER A 152 16.19 -16.15 6.05
N LEU A 153 15.19 -16.36 5.18
CA LEU A 153 14.94 -17.66 4.57
C LEU A 153 16.15 -18.14 3.75
N THR A 154 16.30 -19.47 3.68
CA THR A 154 17.37 -20.13 2.91
C THR A 154 16.85 -21.37 2.18
N GLY A 155 17.63 -21.86 1.20
CA GLY A 155 17.35 -23.10 0.48
C GLY A 155 15.99 -23.10 -0.23
N ALA A 156 15.27 -24.21 -0.12
CA ALA A 156 13.97 -24.38 -0.78
C ALA A 156 12.89 -23.40 -0.29
N ALA A 157 12.93 -22.99 0.99
CA ALA A 157 11.98 -22.04 1.54
C ALA A 157 12.15 -20.64 0.93
N LEU A 158 13.40 -20.21 0.74
CA LEU A 158 13.69 -18.96 0.03
C LEU A 158 13.22 -19.04 -1.43
N ALA A 159 13.58 -20.10 -2.14
CA ALA A 159 13.19 -20.26 -3.54
C ALA A 159 11.66 -20.24 -3.71
N LEU A 160 10.93 -20.91 -2.81
CA LEU A 160 9.47 -20.90 -2.82
C LEU A 160 8.90 -19.50 -2.54
N SER A 161 9.46 -18.78 -1.57
CA SER A 161 9.05 -17.41 -1.24
C SER A 161 9.29 -16.47 -2.43
N ASP A 162 10.47 -16.53 -3.06
CA ASP A 162 10.77 -15.72 -4.24
C ASP A 162 9.80 -16.04 -5.40
N THR A 163 9.57 -17.33 -5.70
CA THR A 163 8.59 -17.74 -6.74
C THR A 163 7.18 -17.22 -6.46
N ARG A 164 6.70 -17.30 -5.22
CA ARG A 164 5.35 -16.82 -4.86
C ARG A 164 5.23 -15.30 -4.98
N ARG A 165 6.27 -14.57 -4.56
CA ARG A 165 6.33 -13.11 -4.64
C ARG A 165 6.37 -12.65 -6.10
N GLU A 166 7.28 -13.21 -6.89
CA GLU A 166 7.39 -12.92 -8.33
C GLU A 166 6.07 -13.21 -9.05
N ARG A 167 5.45 -14.37 -8.81
CA ARG A 167 4.15 -14.71 -9.42
C ARG A 167 3.05 -13.73 -9.01
N LEU A 168 3.02 -13.31 -7.75
CA LEU A 168 2.04 -12.31 -7.30
C LEU A 168 2.28 -10.95 -7.98
N LEU A 169 3.53 -10.56 -8.21
CA LEU A 169 3.84 -9.33 -8.93
C LEU A 169 3.39 -9.42 -10.40
N GLU A 170 3.71 -10.53 -11.07
CA GLU A 170 3.27 -10.80 -12.45
C GLU A 170 1.75 -10.71 -12.59
N LEU A 171 0.99 -11.34 -11.69
CA LEU A 171 -0.48 -11.33 -11.70
C LEU A 171 -1.09 -9.92 -11.60
N TYR A 172 -0.40 -8.99 -10.94
CA TYR A 172 -0.85 -7.59 -10.82
C TYR A 172 -0.51 -6.74 -12.05
N GLU A 173 0.50 -7.14 -12.82
CA GLU A 173 0.94 -6.47 -14.05
C GLU A 173 0.31 -7.09 -15.30
N GLU A 174 -0.18 -8.32 -15.20
CA GLU A 174 -0.79 -9.07 -16.30
C GLU A 174 -2.15 -8.49 -16.70
N ASP A 175 -2.28 -8.16 -17.98
CA ASP A 175 -3.54 -7.75 -18.58
C ASP A 175 -4.22 -8.97 -19.21
N CYS A 176 -5.41 -9.34 -18.70
CA CYS A 176 -6.16 -10.45 -19.25
C CYS A 176 -7.11 -9.98 -20.36
N GLU A 177 -7.29 -10.79 -21.40
CA GLU A 177 -8.23 -10.47 -22.48
C GLU A 177 -9.70 -10.74 -22.08
N THR A 178 -9.93 -11.55 -21.04
CA THR A 178 -11.27 -12.04 -20.67
C THR A 178 -11.57 -11.86 -19.18
N ALA A 179 -12.85 -11.72 -18.85
CA ALA A 179 -13.30 -11.54 -17.48
C ALA A 179 -13.02 -12.75 -16.58
N ASP A 180 -13.11 -13.97 -17.12
CA ASP A 180 -12.75 -15.21 -16.41
C ASP A 180 -11.24 -15.29 -16.14
N GLY A 181 -10.40 -14.76 -17.03
CA GLY A 181 -8.97 -14.64 -16.81
C GLY A 181 -8.63 -13.74 -15.63
N TYR A 182 -9.21 -12.52 -15.58
CA TYR A 182 -8.99 -11.62 -14.44
C TYR A 182 -9.52 -12.20 -13.12
N LEU A 183 -10.68 -12.88 -13.15
CA LEU A 183 -11.21 -13.55 -11.96
C LEU A 183 -10.25 -14.65 -11.49
N ALA A 184 -9.74 -15.49 -12.39
CA ALA A 184 -8.78 -16.54 -12.04
C ALA A 184 -7.49 -15.97 -11.44
N ASN A 185 -6.94 -14.91 -12.05
CA ASN A 185 -5.74 -14.23 -11.57
C ASN A 185 -5.95 -13.60 -10.18
N ALA A 186 -7.12 -13.02 -9.93
CA ALA A 186 -7.47 -12.47 -8.61
C ALA A 186 -7.55 -13.56 -7.54
N LEU A 187 -8.13 -14.73 -7.86
CA LEU A 187 -8.23 -15.85 -6.92
C LEU A 187 -6.88 -16.54 -6.67
N GLU A 188 -6.02 -16.64 -7.69
CA GLU A 188 -4.63 -17.07 -7.52
C GLU A 188 -3.87 -16.10 -6.60
N SER A 189 -4.03 -14.79 -6.81
CA SER A 189 -3.45 -13.75 -5.96
C SER A 189 -3.89 -13.90 -4.50
N VAL A 190 -5.18 -14.10 -4.25
CA VAL A 190 -5.70 -14.39 -2.89
C VAL A 190 -5.00 -15.58 -2.26
N SER A 191 -4.79 -16.67 -3.00
CA SER A 191 -4.08 -17.85 -2.48
C SER A 191 -2.63 -17.51 -2.12
N LEU A 192 -1.92 -16.81 -3.00
CA LEU A 192 -0.52 -16.42 -2.78
C LEU A 192 -0.37 -15.47 -1.60
N ILE A 193 -1.30 -14.50 -1.44
CA ILE A 193 -1.29 -13.53 -0.34
C ILE A 193 -1.48 -14.24 1.01
N ASN A 194 -2.39 -15.22 1.09
CA ASN A 194 -2.56 -16.01 2.31
C ASN A 194 -1.30 -16.80 2.66
N ASP A 195 -0.66 -17.41 1.67
CA ASP A 195 0.52 -18.26 1.85
C ASP A 195 1.83 -17.50 2.13
N GLU A 196 2.01 -16.31 1.53
CA GLU A 196 3.28 -15.58 1.50
C GLU A 196 3.27 -14.30 2.33
N PHE A 197 2.10 -13.66 2.45
CA PHE A 197 1.91 -12.37 3.10
C PHE A 197 1.05 -12.46 4.36
N ASN A 198 0.83 -13.68 4.89
CA ASN A 198 0.03 -13.94 6.07
C ASN A 198 -1.39 -13.36 5.97
N GLY A 199 -1.97 -13.39 4.77
CA GLY A 199 -3.30 -12.82 4.53
C GLY A 199 -3.33 -11.31 4.70
N ASP A 200 -2.30 -10.60 4.24
CA ASP A 200 -2.22 -9.14 4.31
C ASP A 200 -3.56 -8.48 3.91
N PRO A 201 -4.22 -7.76 4.83
CA PRO A 201 -5.58 -7.28 4.57
C PRO A 201 -5.65 -6.28 3.41
N TRP A 202 -4.60 -5.51 3.15
CA TRP A 202 -4.62 -4.54 2.05
C TRP A 202 -4.54 -5.26 0.70
N LEU A 203 -3.62 -6.23 0.56
CA LEU A 203 -3.50 -7.03 -0.66
C LEU A 203 -4.75 -7.89 -0.90
N LEU A 204 -5.32 -8.49 0.15
CA LEU A 204 -6.56 -9.25 0.05
C LEU A 204 -7.75 -8.38 -0.35
N HIS A 205 -7.87 -7.17 0.21
CA HIS A 205 -8.89 -6.21 -0.19
C HIS A 205 -8.83 -5.93 -1.70
N ILE A 206 -7.65 -5.62 -2.23
CA ILE A 206 -7.47 -5.33 -3.66
C ILE A 206 -7.84 -6.56 -4.50
N SER A 207 -7.35 -7.74 -4.14
CA SER A 207 -7.58 -8.96 -4.91
C SER A 207 -9.05 -9.38 -4.90
N TYR A 208 -9.73 -9.28 -3.76
CA TYR A 208 -11.18 -9.57 -3.69
C TYR A 208 -12.02 -8.50 -4.39
N ASN A 209 -11.58 -7.24 -4.43
CA ASN A 209 -12.27 -6.21 -5.23
C ASN A 209 -12.23 -6.57 -6.72
N THR A 210 -11.07 -6.98 -7.22
CA THR A 210 -10.94 -7.49 -8.61
C THR A 210 -11.83 -8.70 -8.83
N ALA A 211 -11.77 -9.71 -7.95
CA ALA A 211 -12.61 -10.89 -8.06
C ALA A 211 -14.11 -10.54 -8.05
N PHE A 212 -14.53 -9.61 -7.20
CA PHE A 212 -15.89 -9.08 -7.16
C PHE A 212 -16.31 -8.48 -8.50
N THR A 213 -15.56 -7.52 -9.02
CA THR A 213 -15.88 -6.82 -10.27
C THR A 213 -16.03 -7.80 -11.43
N TYR A 214 -15.13 -8.78 -11.56
CA TYR A 214 -15.19 -9.72 -12.68
C TYR A 214 -16.21 -10.83 -12.47
N ALA A 215 -16.51 -11.24 -11.24
CA ALA A 215 -17.65 -12.12 -10.96
C ALA A 215 -18.98 -11.46 -11.34
N CYS A 216 -19.17 -10.16 -11.06
CA CYS A 216 -20.32 -9.39 -11.54
C CYS A 216 -20.45 -9.44 -13.07
N ARG A 217 -19.35 -9.17 -13.80
CA ARG A 217 -19.35 -9.20 -15.28
C ARG A 217 -19.67 -10.56 -15.88
N LEU A 218 -19.41 -11.64 -15.13
CA LEU A 218 -19.71 -13.02 -15.54
C LEU A 218 -21.11 -13.47 -15.10
N GLY A 219 -21.87 -12.63 -14.39
CA GLY A 219 -23.18 -13.00 -13.84
C GLY A 219 -23.10 -14.01 -12.68
N LEU A 220 -21.92 -14.18 -12.05
CA LEU A 220 -21.70 -15.09 -10.94
C LEU A 220 -22.11 -14.43 -9.62
N LEU A 221 -23.41 -14.17 -9.45
CA LEU A 221 -23.93 -13.28 -8.41
C LEU A 221 -23.63 -13.76 -6.97
N GLU A 222 -23.69 -15.07 -6.72
CA GLU A 222 -23.37 -15.63 -5.39
C GLU A 222 -21.90 -15.43 -5.03
N ASP A 223 -21.00 -15.72 -5.97
CA ASP A 223 -19.56 -15.53 -5.80
C ASP A 223 -19.22 -14.03 -5.66
N ALA A 224 -19.83 -13.18 -6.49
CA ALA A 224 -19.65 -11.74 -6.41
C ALA A 224 -20.03 -11.20 -5.02
N ALA A 225 -21.21 -11.56 -4.50
CA ALA A 225 -21.61 -11.15 -3.15
C ALA A 225 -20.61 -11.62 -2.08
N ALA A 226 -20.12 -12.85 -2.17
CA ALA A 226 -19.12 -13.39 -1.24
C ALA A 226 -17.75 -12.67 -1.36
N TYR A 227 -17.31 -12.30 -2.55
CA TYR A 227 -16.07 -11.54 -2.74
C TYR A 227 -16.22 -10.10 -2.24
N SER A 228 -17.38 -9.47 -2.43
CA SER A 228 -17.68 -8.15 -1.89
C SER A 228 -17.57 -8.12 -0.36
N GLU A 229 -18.16 -9.10 0.33
CA GLU A 229 -18.06 -9.19 1.80
C GLU A 229 -16.60 -9.31 2.27
N LYS A 230 -15.82 -10.18 1.62
CA LYS A 230 -14.39 -10.37 1.96
C LYS A 230 -13.56 -9.13 1.65
N GLN A 231 -13.83 -8.45 0.55
CA GLN A 231 -13.16 -7.20 0.16
C GLN A 231 -13.39 -6.10 1.21
N LEU A 232 -14.65 -5.89 1.63
CA LEU A 232 -15.01 -4.88 2.62
C LEU A 232 -14.42 -5.18 4.00
N LEU A 233 -14.45 -6.46 4.43
CA LEU A 233 -13.84 -6.87 5.70
C LEU A 233 -12.34 -6.54 5.75
N ASN A 234 -11.62 -6.89 4.69
CA ASN A 234 -10.18 -6.66 4.60
C ASN A 234 -9.84 -5.16 4.43
N GLN A 235 -10.72 -4.39 3.80
CA GLN A 235 -10.61 -2.94 3.73
C GLN A 235 -10.78 -2.30 5.11
N GLU A 236 -11.74 -2.77 5.90
CA GLU A 236 -11.98 -2.30 7.26
C GLU A 236 -10.81 -2.58 8.19
N LEU A 237 -10.21 -3.78 8.10
CA LEU A 237 -8.98 -4.10 8.82
C LEU A 237 -7.83 -3.14 8.44
N SER A 238 -7.75 -2.73 7.17
CA SER A 238 -6.69 -1.86 6.68
C SER A 238 -6.90 -0.39 7.05
N LEU A 239 -8.08 0.17 6.75
CA LEU A 239 -8.39 1.60 6.86
C LEU A 239 -9.02 1.96 8.22
N GLY A 240 -9.61 0.98 8.89
CA GLY A 240 -10.39 1.11 10.11
C GLY A 240 -11.89 1.30 9.88
N ALA A 241 -12.68 0.86 10.86
CA ALA A 241 -14.13 1.01 10.88
C ALA A 241 -14.57 2.46 10.63
N GLY A 242 -15.52 2.64 9.71
CA GLY A 242 -16.12 3.95 9.39
C GLY A 242 -15.28 4.85 8.49
N HIS A 243 -14.20 4.35 7.88
CA HIS A 243 -13.45 5.11 6.87
C HIS A 243 -14.38 5.48 5.68
N PRO A 244 -14.32 6.73 5.15
CA PRO A 244 -15.19 7.16 4.06
C PRO A 244 -15.16 6.24 2.83
N ASP A 245 -13.98 5.74 2.46
CA ASP A 245 -13.81 4.85 1.31
C ASP A 245 -14.56 3.51 1.48
N ILE A 246 -14.67 2.99 2.71
CA ILE A 246 -15.44 1.76 2.95
C ILE A 246 -16.93 2.01 2.68
N LEU A 247 -17.44 3.17 3.11
CA LEU A 247 -18.84 3.55 2.88
C LEU A 247 -19.12 3.75 1.39
N ALA A 248 -18.19 4.39 0.66
CA ALA A 248 -18.27 4.55 -0.78
C ALA A 248 -18.24 3.19 -1.51
N ASP A 249 -17.38 2.28 -1.07
CA ASP A 249 -17.25 0.94 -1.63
C ASP A 249 -18.49 0.08 -1.39
N ILE A 250 -19.12 0.17 -0.22
CA ILE A 250 -20.42 -0.50 0.06
C ILE A 250 -21.48 -0.04 -0.96
N GLU A 251 -21.61 1.28 -1.16
CA GLU A 251 -22.58 1.82 -2.10
C GLU A 251 -22.29 1.41 -3.54
N ARG A 252 -21.01 1.46 -3.95
CA ARG A 252 -20.58 1.04 -5.29
C ARG A 252 -20.86 -0.44 -5.52
N ASN A 253 -20.43 -1.31 -4.61
CA ASN A 253 -20.59 -2.75 -4.75
C ASN A 253 -22.07 -3.15 -4.82
N ALA A 254 -22.93 -2.52 -4.03
CA ALA A 254 -24.37 -2.76 -4.09
C ALA A 254 -24.97 -2.40 -5.46
N LYS A 255 -24.55 -1.28 -6.06
CA LYS A 255 -25.00 -0.87 -7.40
C LYS A 255 -24.52 -1.84 -8.48
N GLU A 256 -23.25 -2.24 -8.44
CA GLU A 256 -22.68 -3.19 -9.40
C GLU A 256 -23.38 -4.56 -9.34
N LEU A 257 -23.68 -5.06 -8.14
CA LEU A 257 -24.43 -6.33 -7.98
C LEU A 257 -25.85 -6.25 -8.53
N LEU A 258 -26.57 -5.15 -8.26
CA LEU A 258 -27.93 -4.96 -8.78
C LEU A 258 -27.93 -4.91 -10.31
N GLN A 259 -26.99 -4.15 -10.89
CA GLN A 259 -26.85 -4.07 -12.34
C GLN A 259 -26.55 -5.45 -12.96
N ALA A 260 -25.61 -6.20 -12.39
CA ALA A 260 -25.28 -7.55 -12.88
C ALA A 260 -26.48 -8.51 -12.79
N ALA A 261 -27.32 -8.36 -11.76
CA ALA A 261 -28.55 -9.15 -11.62
C ALA A 261 -29.59 -8.82 -12.70
N GLU A 262 -29.82 -7.53 -12.96
CA GLU A 262 -30.73 -7.07 -14.03
C GLU A 262 -30.28 -7.56 -15.41
N GLU A 263 -28.99 -7.43 -15.74
CA GLU A 263 -28.42 -7.91 -17.01
C GLU A 263 -28.55 -9.44 -17.16
N SER A 264 -28.42 -10.19 -16.05
CA SER A 264 -28.59 -11.64 -16.04
C SER A 264 -30.05 -12.04 -16.35
N GLU A 265 -31.04 -11.34 -15.78
CA GLU A 265 -32.47 -11.55 -16.04
C GLU A 265 -32.86 -11.22 -17.50
N GLU A 266 -32.29 -10.15 -18.07
CA GLU A 266 -32.50 -9.77 -19.48
C GLU A 266 -31.92 -10.81 -20.45
N SER A 267 -30.76 -11.39 -20.13
CA SER A 267 -30.17 -12.46 -20.95
C SER A 267 -31.03 -13.73 -20.94
N TYR A 268 -31.57 -14.09 -19.78
CA TYR A 268 -32.42 -15.27 -19.60
C TYR A 268 -33.74 -15.11 -20.36
N SER A 269 -34.43 -13.97 -20.17
CA SER A 269 -35.70 -13.68 -20.85
C SER A 269 -35.58 -13.56 -22.38
N SER A 270 -34.43 -13.10 -22.88
CA SER A 270 -34.15 -13.09 -24.32
C SER A 270 -33.96 -14.48 -24.91
N SER A 271 -33.33 -15.41 -24.17
CA SER A 271 -33.11 -16.80 -24.61
C SER A 271 -34.39 -17.66 -24.63
N ASP A 272 -35.34 -17.43 -23.72
CA ASP A 272 -36.62 -18.16 -23.66
C ASP A 272 -37.59 -17.76 -24.79
N SER A 273 -37.43 -16.56 -25.36
CA SER A 273 -38.30 -16.06 -26.44
C SER A 273 -37.93 -16.55 -27.85
N SER A 274 -36.78 -17.22 -28.02
CA SER A 274 -36.36 -17.83 -29.28
C SER A 274 -36.78 -19.30 -29.46
N ASP A 275 -37.27 -19.96 -28.40
CA ASP A 275 -37.66 -21.38 -28.43
C ASP A 275 -39.18 -21.61 -28.60
N SER A 276 -39.96 -20.57 -28.87
CA SER A 276 -41.42 -20.65 -29.01
C SER A 276 -41.98 -20.55 -30.45
N ASP A 277 -41.12 -20.55 -31.46
CA ASP A 277 -41.51 -20.58 -32.89
C ASP A 277 -41.02 -21.88 -33.58
N ASP A 278 -41.63 -23.02 -33.26
CA ASP A 278 -41.64 -24.24 -34.10
C ASP A 278 -42.94 -25.07 -33.91
#